data_AF-A0A6J1X8D1-F1
#
_entry.id   AF-A0A6J1X8D1-F1
#
_cell.length_a   1.000
_cell.length_b   1.000
_cell.length_c   1.000
_cell.angle_alpha   90.00
_cell.angle_beta   90.00
_cell.angle_gamma   90.00
#
_symmetry.space_group_name_H-M   'P 1'
#
loop_
_entity.id
_entity.type
_entity.pdbx_description
1 polymer ?
#
loop_
_entity_poly.entity_id
_entity_poly.type
_entity_poly.pdbx_seq_one_letter_code
_entity_poly.pdbx_strand_id
1 'polypeptide(L)' 'MICAGILDVGGRDACQGDSGGPLYYQNILVGIVSWGQGCAQAFYPGVSTNVASYTNWIISTAV' A
#
# COMPACT_ATOMS: atom_id res chain seq x y z
N MET A 1 3.77 8.28 -2.08
CA MET A 1 3.51 7.05 -1.28
C MET A 1 2.23 7.26 -0.48
N ILE A 2 1.59 6.20 0.00
CA ILE A 2 0.40 6.18 0.84
C ILE A 2 0.65 5.20 2.00
N CYS A 3 0.24 5.56 3.22
CA CYS A 3 0.39 4.71 4.39
C CYS A 3 -0.95 4.08 4.76
N ALA A 4 -0.94 2.81 5.16
CA ALA A 4 -2.12 2.10 5.63
C ALA A 4 -1.78 1.22 6.85
N GLY A 5 -2.59 1.31 7.89
CA GLY A 5 -2.41 0.57 9.13
C GLY A 5 -3.38 1.05 10.20
N ILE A 6 -3.58 0.23 11.24
CA ILE A 6 -4.40 0.59 12.41
C ILE A 6 -3.46 1.11 13.49
N LEU A 7 -3.31 2.43 13.58
CA LEU A 7 -2.43 3.04 14.58
C LEU A 7 -2.93 2.78 16.01
N ASP A 8 -2.00 2.74 16.96
CA ASP A 8 -2.19 2.44 18.39
C ASP A 8 -2.72 1.03 18.70
N VAL A 9 -2.99 0.21 17.67
CA VAL A 9 -3.49 -1.17 17.80
C VAL A 9 -2.60 -2.17 17.06
N GLY A 10 -2.25 -1.89 15.80
CA GLY A 10 -1.49 -2.79 14.93
C GLY A 10 -2.32 -4.00 14.48
N GLY A 11 -1.63 -5.13 14.25
CA GLY A 11 -2.25 -6.42 13.97
C GLY A 11 -2.74 -6.65 12.54
N ARG A 12 -2.79 -5.62 11.69
CA ARG A 12 -3.13 -5.74 10.26
C ARG A 12 -2.23 -4.89 9.40
N ASP A 13 -1.53 -5.53 8.47
CA ASP A 13 -0.62 -4.92 7.52
C ASP A 13 -0.26 -5.92 6.42
N ALA A 14 0.28 -5.43 5.31
CA ALA A 14 1.01 -6.27 4.37
C ALA A 14 2.38 -6.66 4.96
N CYS A 15 2.98 -7.74 4.46
CA CYS A 15 4.25 -8.24 4.98
C CYS A 15 5.23 -8.68 3.89
N GLN A 16 6.32 -9.30 4.31
CA GLN A 16 7.34 -9.85 3.42
C GLN A 16 6.72 -10.89 2.49
N GLY A 17 6.93 -10.71 1.18
CA GLY A 17 6.31 -11.53 0.13
C GLY A 17 5.10 -10.86 -0.53
N ASP A 18 4.49 -9.84 0.08
CA ASP A 18 3.33 -9.14 -0.50
C ASP A 18 3.72 -7.98 -1.43
N SER A 19 5.02 -7.71 -1.61
CA SER A 19 5.52 -6.60 -2.43
C SER A 19 4.98 -6.68 -3.86
N GLY A 20 4.45 -5.57 -4.38
CA GLY A 20 3.73 -5.53 -5.66
C GLY A 20 2.25 -5.88 -5.57
N GLY A 21 1.78 -6.37 -4.43
CA GLY A 21 0.36 -6.67 -4.19
C GLY A 21 -0.52 -5.42 -4.15
N PRO A 22 -1.85 -5.57 -4.35
CA PRO A 22 -2.77 -4.44 -4.39
C PRO A 22 -3.21 -3.97 -2.99
N LEU A 23 -3.30 -2.66 -2.80
CA LEU A 23 -4.01 -2.03 -1.69
C LEU A 23 -5.32 -1.43 -2.22
N TYR A 24 -6.46 -1.99 -1.79
CA TYR A 24 -7.79 -1.55 -2.19
C TYR A 24 -8.48 -0.72 -1.11
N TYR A 25 -9.25 0.28 -1.54
CA TYR A 25 -10.24 0.97 -0.72
C TYR A 25 -11.54 1.13 -1.53
N GLN A 26 -12.65 0.60 -1.02
CA GLN A 26 -13.95 0.61 -1.72
C GLN A 26 -13.86 0.15 -3.19
N ASN A 27 -13.17 -0.98 -3.43
CA ASN A 27 -12.92 -1.57 -4.75
C ASN A 27 -12.06 -0.71 -5.71
N ILE A 28 -11.45 0.37 -5.23
CA ILE A 28 -10.52 1.20 -6.00
C ILE A 28 -9.10 0.80 -5.61
N LEU A 29 -8.24 0.55 -6.61
CA LEU A 29 -6.81 0.32 -6.39
C LEU A 29 -6.15 1.65 -6.02
N VAL A 30 -5.87 1.85 -4.74
CA VAL A 30 -5.30 3.11 -4.22
C VAL A 30 -3.79 3.01 -3.98
N GLY A 31 -3.27 1.79 -3.83
CA GLY A 31 -1.84 1.60 -3.65
C GLY A 31 -1.31 0.27 -4.15
N ILE A 32 0.02 0.21 -4.27
CA ILE A 32 0.78 -1.00 -4.51
C ILE A 32 1.70 -1.23 -3.32
N VAL A 33 1.60 -2.38 -2.66
CA VAL A 33 2.41 -2.73 -1.50
C VAL A 33 3.89 -2.59 -1.83
N SER A 34 4.63 -1.87 -0.99
CA SER A 34 6.04 -1.57 -1.23
C SER A 34 6.92 -2.05 -0.09
N TRP A 35 6.82 -1.44 1.09
CA TRP A 35 7.67 -1.75 2.24
C TRP A 35 7.02 -1.31 3.57
N GLY A 36 7.63 -1.66 4.70
CA GLY A 36 7.20 -1.24 6.02
C GLY A 36 8.28 -1.52 7.06
N GLN A 37 8.17 -0.89 8.25
CA GLN A 37 9.04 -1.16 9.39
C GLN A 37 8.50 -2.37 10.16
N GLY A 38 8.91 -3.57 9.78
CA GLY A 38 8.23 -4.79 10.23
C GLY A 38 6.81 -4.89 9.65
N CYS A 39 6.00 -5.79 10.21
CA CYS A 39 4.62 -5.99 9.77
C CYS A 39 3.68 -5.82 10.96
N ALA A 40 2.50 -5.24 10.71
CA ALA A 40 1.40 -5.18 11.68
C ALA A 40 1.76 -4.44 12.98
N GLN A 41 2.67 -3.48 12.90
CA GLN A 41 3.12 -2.67 14.04
C GLN A 41 2.04 -1.65 14.45
N ALA A 42 1.93 -1.37 15.75
CA ALA A 42 0.98 -0.39 16.26
C ALA A 42 1.36 1.07 15.95
N PHE A 43 2.65 1.34 15.76
CA PHE A 43 3.16 2.71 15.57
C PHE A 43 3.74 2.98 14.18
N TYR A 44 3.91 1.93 13.36
CA TYR A 44 4.48 2.05 12.02
C TYR A 44 3.54 1.38 11.02
N PRO A 45 2.83 2.16 10.18
CA PRO A 45 1.98 1.59 9.15
C PRO A 45 2.81 1.04 7.99
N GLY A 46 2.21 0.14 7.22
CA GLY A 46 2.74 -0.27 5.92
C GLY A 46 2.72 0.89 4.94
N VAL A 47 3.71 0.92 4.05
CA VAL A 47 3.91 1.96 3.04
C VAL A 47 3.70 1.36 1.67
N SER A 48 2.77 1.93 0.93
CA SER A 48 2.43 1.56 -0.44
C SER A 48 2.72 2.72 -1.40
N THR A 49 3.00 2.39 -2.66
CA THR A 49 3.04 3.39 -3.74
C THR A 49 1.65 4.01 -3.88
N ASN A 50 1.56 5.33 -3.99
CA ASN A 50 0.28 6.00 -4.24
C ASN A 50 -0.05 5.92 -5.73
N VAL A 51 -1.03 5.09 -6.11
CA VAL A 51 -1.38 4.86 -7.53
C VAL A 51 -1.84 6.13 -8.22
N ALA A 52 -2.54 7.02 -7.52
CA ALA A 52 -3.03 8.28 -8.09
C ALA A 52 -1.90 9.17 -8.64
N SER A 53 -0.71 9.10 -8.04
CA SER A 53 0.46 9.86 -8.52
C SER A 53 1.02 9.35 -9.85
N TYR A 54 0.66 8.14 -10.28
CA TYR A 54 1.18 7.48 -11.47
C TYR A 54 0.12 7.24 -12.54
N THR A 55 -1.13 7.69 -12.33
CA THR A 55 -2.25 7.42 -13.24
C THR A 55 -1.97 7.81 -14.69
N ASN A 56 -1.36 8.98 -14.95
CA ASN A 56 -1.02 9.40 -16.32
C ASN A 56 -0.06 8.42 -17.00
N TRP A 57 0.98 8.00 -16.28
CA TRP A 57 1.95 7.03 -16.80
C TRP A 57 1.30 5.66 -17.06
N ILE A 58 0.49 5.18 -16.11
CA ILE A 58 -0.25 3.91 -16.23
C ILE A 58 -1.16 3.95 -17.46
N ILE A 59 -1.98 4.99 -17.62
CA ILE A 59 -2.89 5.15 -18.76
C ILE A 59 -2.12 5.18 -20.08
N SER A 60 -0.95 5.84 -20.12
CA SER A 60 -0.14 5.90 -21.35
C SER A 60 0.60 4.61 -21.71
N THR A 61 0.75 3.67 -20.76
CA THR A 61 1.60 2.48 -20.92
C THR A 61 0.80 1.17 -20.93
N ALA A 62 -0.33 1.11 -20.22
CA ALA A 62 -1.17 -0.09 -20.16
C ALA A 62 -1.75 -0.40 -21.56
N VAL A 63 -1.60 -1.67 -21.98
CA VAL A 63 -2.04 -2.19 -23.27
C VAL A 63 -3.40 -2.86 -23.14
#